data_AF-A0A9P0GJF9-F1
#
_entry.id   AF-A0A9P0GJF9-F1
#
_cell.length_a   1.000
_cell.length_b   1.000
_cell.length_c   1.000
_cell.angle_alpha   90.00
_cell.angle_beta   90.00
_cell.angle_gamma   90.00
#
_symmetry.space_group_name_H-M   'P 1'
#
loop_
_entity.id
_entity.type
_entity.pdbx_description
1 polymer ?
#
loop_
_entity_poly.entity_id
_entity_poly.type
_entity_poly.pdbx_seq_one_letter_code
_entity_poly.pdbx_strand_id
1 'polypeptide(L)'
;MLQTTGLDAAAYIFLGFVHNIYLPNIIISQGNRTCNDKKEEFMVAINGCFINETGRSEFNMHGYPNPYKSVLKKCSVMPQLNECFNSRISIYQDCLNSTHRNGIEVWKNIDKEVTAYVCNDNAQIAKDLFDKSDRSCYNKGISDLVNKCFLNYNNPLPLYDIEGISKQCSQLEDVESCFENNEPLNCYQNVSTKVSKKIIGILKSYICKNN
;
A
#
# COMPACT_ATOMS: atom_id res chain seq x y z
N MET A 1 -8.08 7.18 17.40
CA MET A 1 -8.48 5.93 16.73
C MET A 1 -8.16 6.07 15.24
N LEU A 2 -7.09 5.44 14.75
CA LEU A 2 -7.10 4.99 13.35
C LEU A 2 -7.95 3.72 13.39
N GLN A 3 -9.27 3.90 13.38
CA GLN A 3 -10.12 2.83 12.89
C GLN A 3 -9.58 2.51 11.49
N THR A 4 -9.37 1.26 11.17
CA THR A 4 -9.13 0.79 9.80
C THR A 4 -10.39 0.96 8.95
N THR A 5 -11.12 2.05 9.14
CA THR A 5 -12.23 2.49 8.31
C THR A 5 -11.64 3.07 7.04
N GLY A 6 -11.45 2.23 6.03
CA GLY A 6 -11.57 2.64 4.63
C GLY A 6 -10.33 2.60 3.75
N LEU A 7 -9.11 2.45 4.28
CA LEU A 7 -7.94 2.20 3.43
C LEU A 7 -7.85 0.69 3.15
N ASP A 8 -8.39 0.27 2.01
CA ASP A 8 -8.26 -1.09 1.48
C ASP A 8 -6.77 -1.43 1.29
N ALA A 9 -6.39 -2.71 1.43
CA ALA A 9 -5.04 -3.22 1.24
C ALA A 9 -4.39 -2.70 -0.04
N ALA A 10 -5.20 -2.56 -1.09
CA ALA A 10 -4.78 -2.04 -2.37
C ALA A 10 -4.26 -0.60 -2.28
N ALA A 11 -4.88 0.29 -1.49
CA ALA A 11 -4.37 1.65 -1.31
C ALA A 11 -2.98 1.66 -0.63
N TYR A 12 -2.76 0.77 0.34
CA TYR A 12 -1.43 0.60 0.94
C TYR A 12 -0.40 0.08 -0.07
N ILE A 13 -0.79 -0.84 -0.96
CA ILE A 13 0.05 -1.33 -2.06
C ILE A 13 0.41 -0.18 -3.00
N PHE A 14 -0.59 0.57 -3.49
CA PHE A 14 -0.39 1.68 -4.43
C PHE A 14 0.54 2.77 -3.88
N LEU A 15 0.57 2.95 -2.57
CA LEU A 15 1.42 3.94 -1.93
C LEU A 15 2.76 3.37 -1.48
N GLY A 16 2.94 2.06 -1.45
CA GLY A 16 4.14 1.46 -0.86
C GLY A 16 4.21 1.67 0.66
N PHE A 17 3.11 1.39 1.36
CA PHE A 17 3.01 1.45 2.83
C PHE A 17 2.66 0.09 3.46
N VAL A 18 2.71 -1.00 2.70
CA VAL A 18 2.30 -2.32 3.16
C VAL A 18 3.16 -2.83 4.31
N HIS A 19 4.50 -2.74 4.20
CA HIS A 19 5.41 -3.22 5.25
C HIS A 19 5.38 -2.34 6.51
N ASN A 20 5.11 -1.05 6.35
CA ASN A 20 5.19 -0.07 7.43
C ASN A 20 3.90 -0.01 8.28
N ILE A 21 2.74 -0.25 7.67
CA ILE A 21 1.44 0.02 8.32
C ILE A 21 0.52 -1.20 8.27
N TYR A 22 0.35 -1.78 7.07
CA TYR A 22 -0.65 -2.82 6.87
C TYR A 22 -0.26 -4.15 7.51
N LEU A 23 0.91 -4.69 7.19
CA LEU A 23 1.38 -5.97 7.75
C LEU A 23 1.54 -5.95 9.27
N PRO A 24 2.18 -4.93 9.88
CA PRO A 24 2.34 -4.91 11.33
C PRO A 24 0.99 -4.94 12.06
N ASN A 25 0.01 -4.19 11.58
CA ASN A 25 -1.33 -4.17 12.18
C ASN A 25 -2.03 -5.53 12.08
N ILE A 26 -1.88 -6.25 10.97
CA ILE A 26 -2.42 -7.63 10.82
C ILE A 26 -1.71 -8.59 11.77
N ILE A 27 -0.37 -8.62 11.73
CA ILE A 27 0.44 -9.57 12.50
C ILE A 27 0.20 -9.39 14.00
N ILE A 28 0.15 -8.13 14.47
CA ILE A 28 -0.17 -7.80 15.85
C ILE A 28 -1.56 -8.29 16.23
N SER A 29 -2.56 -8.08 15.36
CA SER A 29 -3.96 -8.45 15.63
C SER A 29 -4.22 -9.97 15.61
N GLN A 30 -3.33 -10.75 15.01
CA GLN A 30 -3.40 -12.22 14.96
C GLN A 30 -2.53 -12.90 16.03
N GLY A 31 -1.67 -12.13 16.69
CA GLY A 31 -0.79 -12.66 17.72
C GLY A 31 -1.53 -13.12 18.98
N ASN A 32 -0.80 -13.76 19.89
CA ASN A 32 -1.31 -14.11 21.21
C ASN A 32 -1.69 -12.82 22.00
N ARG A 33 -2.23 -13.00 23.21
CA ARG A 33 -2.64 -11.89 24.08
C ARG A 33 -1.53 -10.83 24.26
N THR A 34 -0.29 -11.27 24.45
CA THR A 34 0.88 -10.39 24.60
C THR A 34 1.13 -9.51 23.37
N CYS A 35 0.89 -10.04 22.17
CA CYS A 35 1.01 -9.29 20.93
C CYS A 35 -0.14 -8.31 20.73
N ASN A 36 -1.37 -8.66 21.10
CA ASN A 36 -2.50 -7.75 21.00
C ASN A 36 -2.31 -6.48 21.84
N ASP A 37 -1.67 -6.59 23.01
CA ASP A 37 -1.37 -5.44 23.87
C ASP A 37 -0.36 -4.47 23.22
N LYS A 38 0.46 -4.95 22.26
CA LYS A 38 1.38 -4.11 21.47
C LYS A 38 0.70 -3.29 20.38
N LYS A 39 -0.57 -3.54 20.10
CA LYS A 39 -1.31 -2.82 19.06
C LYS A 39 -1.41 -1.33 19.34
N GLU A 40 -1.78 -0.97 20.57
CA GLU A 40 -1.92 0.44 20.93
C GLU A 40 -0.56 1.15 20.90
N GLU A 41 0.48 0.52 21.46
CA GLU A 41 1.86 1.03 21.46
C GLU A 41 2.37 1.27 20.03
N PHE A 42 2.18 0.29 19.14
CA PHE A 42 2.52 0.41 17.73
C PHE A 42 1.76 1.55 17.05
N MET A 43 0.44 1.63 17.24
CA MET A 43 -0.38 2.67 16.62
C MET A 43 -0.01 4.07 17.13
N VAL A 44 0.33 4.23 18.41
CA VAL A 44 0.86 5.49 18.95
C VAL A 44 2.18 5.85 18.28
N ALA A 45 3.10 4.88 18.14
CA ALA A 45 4.40 5.11 17.50
C ALA A 45 4.28 5.50 16.01
N ILE A 46 3.42 4.82 15.24
CA ILE A 46 3.12 5.16 13.84
C ILE A 46 2.53 6.57 13.74
N ASN A 47 1.58 6.92 14.60
CA ASN A 47 1.03 8.29 14.63
C ASN A 47 2.11 9.32 14.96
N GLY A 48 3.04 9.00 15.86
CA GLY A 48 4.20 9.84 16.18
C GLY A 48 5.09 10.10 14.96
N CYS A 49 5.35 9.09 14.13
CA CYS A 49 6.10 9.25 12.88
C CYS A 49 5.42 10.25 11.94
N PHE A 50 4.11 10.15 11.75
CA PHE A 50 3.38 11.11 10.89
C PHE A 50 3.35 12.53 11.46
N ILE A 51 3.17 12.68 12.78
CA ILE A 51 3.13 13.99 13.45
C ILE A 51 4.46 14.70 13.31
N ASN A 52 5.56 14.02 13.62
CA ASN A 52 6.89 14.63 13.67
C ASN A 52 7.39 15.09 12.30
N GLU A 53 7.05 14.35 11.24
CA GLU A 53 7.58 14.64 9.90
C GLU A 53 6.70 15.61 9.09
N THR A 54 5.39 15.67 9.34
CA THR A 54 4.46 16.35 8.42
C THR A 54 3.21 16.98 9.04
N GLY A 55 2.89 16.66 10.30
CA GLY A 55 1.56 16.90 10.85
C GLY A 55 0.57 15.80 10.42
N ARG A 56 -0.09 15.18 11.41
CA ARG A 56 -0.94 13.99 11.26
C ARG A 56 -2.00 14.06 10.15
N SER A 57 -2.54 15.24 9.89
CA SER A 57 -3.61 15.42 8.92
C SER A 57 -3.17 15.09 7.49
N GLU A 58 -1.89 15.27 7.14
CA GLU A 58 -1.35 15.27 5.76
C GLU A 58 -1.33 13.91 5.05
N PHE A 59 -1.39 12.82 5.82
CA PHE A 59 -1.46 11.45 5.29
C PHE A 59 -2.86 10.83 5.29
N ASN A 60 -3.86 11.58 5.75
CA ASN A 60 -5.22 11.09 5.79
C ASN A 60 -5.85 11.18 4.38
N MET A 61 -5.69 10.13 3.57
CA MET A 61 -6.26 10.07 2.22
C MET A 61 -7.79 10.20 2.22
N HIS A 62 -8.44 9.81 3.31
CA HIS A 62 -9.86 10.09 3.55
C HIS A 62 -10.02 11.49 4.14
N GLY A 63 -10.16 12.48 3.27
CA GLY A 63 -10.48 13.85 3.67
C GLY A 63 -9.69 14.94 2.95
N TYR A 64 -8.69 14.60 2.14
CA TYR A 64 -8.04 15.62 1.32
C TYR A 64 -8.89 16.03 0.11
N PRO A 65 -9.05 17.33 -0.12
CA PRO A 65 -9.66 17.83 -1.34
C PRO A 65 -8.84 17.54 -2.61
N ASN A 66 -7.57 17.08 -2.50
CA ASN A 66 -6.65 16.80 -3.61
C ASN A 66 -5.63 15.66 -3.29
N PRO A 67 -5.86 14.42 -3.78
CA PRO A 67 -4.95 13.27 -3.62
C PRO A 67 -3.54 13.47 -4.17
N TYR A 68 -3.36 14.30 -5.21
CA TYR A 68 -2.05 14.62 -5.77
C TYR A 68 -1.13 15.26 -4.72
N LYS A 69 -1.66 16.21 -3.94
CA LYS A 69 -0.89 16.89 -2.89
C LYS A 69 -0.43 15.93 -1.80
N SER A 70 -1.27 14.96 -1.43
CA SER A 70 -0.89 13.92 -0.46
C SER A 70 0.25 13.05 -0.98
N VAL A 71 0.22 12.68 -2.28
CA VAL A 71 1.33 11.91 -2.88
C VAL A 71 2.61 12.75 -2.98
N LEU A 72 2.53 14.01 -3.40
CA LEU A 72 3.69 14.91 -3.40
C LEU A 72 4.32 15.03 -2.01
N LYS A 73 3.49 15.25 -0.99
CA LYS A 73 3.97 15.37 0.39
C LYS A 73 4.62 14.07 0.84
N LYS A 74 3.96 12.93 0.62
CA LYS A 74 4.55 11.61 0.85
C LYS A 74 5.93 11.51 0.21
N CYS A 75 6.04 11.81 -1.08
CA CYS A 75 7.30 11.70 -1.80
C CYS A 75 8.41 12.59 -1.22
N SER A 76 8.06 13.75 -0.66
CA SER A 76 9.02 14.65 -0.01
C SER A 76 9.53 14.18 1.36
N VAL A 77 8.78 13.32 2.07
CA VAL A 77 9.11 12.89 3.44
C VAL A 77 9.23 11.37 3.62
N MET A 78 9.09 10.59 2.55
CA MET A 78 9.12 9.13 2.62
C MET A 78 10.43 8.57 3.18
N PRO A 79 11.62 9.12 2.88
CA PRO A 79 12.85 8.66 3.50
C PRO A 79 12.80 8.74 5.04
N GLN A 80 12.36 9.86 5.59
CA GLN A 80 12.24 10.10 7.03
C GLN A 80 11.17 9.22 7.66
N LEU A 81 10.02 9.06 6.99
CA LEU A 81 8.96 8.17 7.45
C LEU A 81 9.41 6.71 7.48
N ASN A 82 10.13 6.25 6.45
CA ASN A 82 10.66 4.89 6.41
C ASN A 82 11.66 4.66 7.54
N GLU A 83 12.56 5.60 7.82
CA GLU A 83 13.48 5.50 8.95
C GLU A 83 12.71 5.41 10.28
N CYS A 84 11.73 6.30 10.47
CA CYS A 84 10.90 6.30 11.66
C CYS A 84 10.15 4.98 11.82
N PHE A 85 9.46 4.48 10.79
CA PHE A 85 8.71 3.22 10.85
C PHE A 85 9.62 2.01 11.10
N ASN A 86 10.77 1.92 10.43
CA ASN A 86 11.72 0.83 10.64
C ASN A 86 12.22 0.79 12.09
N SER A 87 12.41 1.95 12.74
CA SER A 87 12.80 2.02 14.16
C SER A 87 11.73 1.44 15.11
N ARG A 88 10.47 1.32 14.66
CA ARG A 88 9.33 0.84 15.46
C ARG A 88 9.03 -0.64 15.27
N ILE A 89 9.74 -1.33 14.38
CA ILE A 89 9.58 -2.79 14.19
C ILE A 89 9.87 -3.53 15.50
N SER A 90 10.78 -3.02 16.32
CA SER A 90 11.11 -3.57 17.64
C SER A 90 9.92 -3.75 18.59
N ILE A 91 8.88 -2.91 18.46
CA ILE A 91 7.68 -2.95 19.32
C ILE A 91 6.95 -4.30 19.23
N TYR A 92 6.99 -4.94 18.06
CA TYR A 92 6.29 -6.20 17.79
C TYR A 92 7.21 -7.32 17.30
N GLN A 93 8.54 -7.20 17.52
CA GLN A 93 9.51 -8.21 17.09
C GLN A 93 9.22 -9.61 17.66
N ASP A 94 8.74 -9.67 18.90
CA ASP A 94 8.38 -10.93 19.57
C ASP A 94 7.14 -11.60 18.94
N CYS A 95 6.38 -10.86 18.14
CA CYS A 95 5.22 -11.35 17.38
C CYS A 95 5.61 -11.91 16.00
N LEU A 96 6.89 -11.82 15.62
CA LEU A 96 7.37 -12.18 14.30
C LEU A 96 7.96 -13.60 14.27
N ASN A 97 7.23 -14.53 13.65
CA ASN A 97 7.79 -15.81 13.20
C ASN A 97 8.57 -15.63 11.87
N SER A 98 9.17 -16.72 11.38
CA SER A 98 9.96 -16.70 10.14
C SER A 98 9.15 -16.24 8.93
N THR A 99 7.90 -16.70 8.78
CA THR A 99 7.00 -16.29 7.70
C THR A 99 6.73 -14.78 7.75
N HIS A 100 6.44 -14.23 8.94
CA HIS A 100 6.22 -12.80 9.12
C HIS A 100 7.45 -11.98 8.73
N ARG A 101 8.64 -12.40 9.18
CA ARG A 101 9.90 -11.69 8.87
C ARG A 101 10.20 -11.70 7.37
N ASN A 102 10.02 -12.84 6.72
CA ASN A 102 10.17 -12.95 5.27
C ASN A 102 9.17 -12.04 4.54
N GLY A 103 7.90 -12.07 4.95
CA GLY A 103 6.86 -11.20 4.39
C GLY A 103 7.18 -9.71 4.51
N ILE A 104 7.61 -9.26 5.68
CA ILE A 104 8.01 -7.87 5.90
C ILE A 104 9.17 -7.47 4.99
N GLU A 105 10.20 -8.32 4.85
CA GLU A 105 11.37 -8.00 4.02
C GLU A 105 11.01 -7.95 2.52
N VAL A 106 10.19 -8.87 2.04
CA VAL A 106 9.70 -8.83 0.64
C VAL A 106 8.89 -7.57 0.39
N TRP A 107 7.93 -7.26 1.26
CA TRP A 107 7.11 -6.05 1.12
C TRP A 107 7.88 -4.75 1.28
N LYS A 108 8.95 -4.72 2.10
CA LYS A 108 9.85 -3.57 2.19
C LYS A 108 10.50 -3.27 0.84
N ASN A 109 10.92 -4.30 0.11
CA ASN A 109 11.51 -4.14 -1.22
C ASN A 109 10.46 -3.72 -2.27
N ILE A 110 9.26 -4.32 -2.23
CA ILE A 110 8.13 -3.91 -3.07
C ILE A 110 7.78 -2.44 -2.82
N ASP A 111 7.58 -2.05 -1.56
CA ASP A 111 7.20 -0.69 -1.17
C ASP A 111 8.24 0.34 -1.60
N LYS A 112 9.53 -0.02 -1.56
CA LYS A 112 10.62 0.81 -2.07
C LYS A 112 10.51 1.03 -3.57
N GLU A 113 10.29 -0.01 -4.37
CA GLU A 113 10.13 0.11 -5.82
C GLU A 113 8.85 0.84 -6.21
N VAL A 114 7.72 0.54 -5.57
CA VAL A 114 6.45 1.25 -5.80
C VAL A 114 6.60 2.72 -5.44
N THR A 115 7.21 3.03 -4.29
CA THR A 115 7.49 4.42 -3.91
C THR A 115 8.37 5.11 -4.93
N ALA A 116 9.47 4.47 -5.36
CA ALA A 116 10.36 5.06 -6.36
C ALA A 116 9.61 5.36 -7.66
N TYR A 117 8.75 4.44 -8.11
CA TYR A 117 7.92 4.63 -9.30
C TYR A 117 6.91 5.78 -9.14
N VAL A 118 6.16 5.79 -8.04
CA VAL A 118 5.12 6.80 -7.76
C VAL A 118 5.70 8.19 -7.57
N CYS A 119 6.89 8.27 -6.95
CA CYS A 119 7.57 9.52 -6.64
C CYS A 119 8.52 10.00 -7.73
N ASN A 120 8.75 9.22 -8.77
CA ASN A 120 9.62 9.60 -9.88
C ASN A 120 9.11 10.89 -10.56
N ASP A 121 10.04 11.68 -11.11
CA ASP A 121 9.75 12.93 -11.84
C ASP A 121 8.78 13.86 -11.08
N ASN A 122 9.02 14.08 -9.78
CA ASN A 122 8.16 14.88 -8.90
C ASN A 122 6.70 14.38 -8.85
N ALA A 123 6.54 13.07 -8.77
CA ALA A 123 5.24 12.38 -8.78
C ALA A 123 4.39 12.73 -10.01
N GLN A 124 5.00 12.86 -11.19
CA GLN A 124 4.29 13.15 -12.45
C GLN A 124 3.15 12.15 -12.70
N ILE A 125 3.33 10.88 -12.32
CA ILE A 125 2.28 9.88 -12.48
C ILE A 125 1.07 10.13 -11.57
N ALA A 126 1.31 10.64 -10.36
CA ALA A 126 0.23 11.06 -9.46
C ALA A 126 -0.46 12.31 -10.01
N LYS A 127 0.27 13.20 -10.68
CA LYS A 127 -0.31 14.34 -11.39
C LYS A 127 -1.23 13.88 -12.52
N ASP A 128 -0.76 12.92 -13.33
CA ASP A 128 -1.52 12.36 -14.45
C ASP A 128 -2.78 11.61 -13.96
N LEU A 129 -2.70 10.99 -12.78
CA LEU A 129 -3.84 10.32 -12.15
C LEU A 129 -4.83 11.27 -11.47
N PHE A 130 -4.36 12.35 -10.82
CA PHE A 130 -5.15 13.10 -9.83
C PHE A 130 -5.28 14.61 -10.07
N ASP A 131 -4.41 15.25 -10.86
CA ASP A 131 -4.35 16.73 -10.98
C ASP A 131 -5.16 17.27 -12.17
N LYS A 132 -5.32 16.47 -13.24
CA LYS A 132 -6.11 16.84 -14.44
C LYS A 132 -7.43 16.11 -14.58
N SER A 133 -7.67 15.11 -13.74
CA SER A 133 -8.90 14.34 -13.75
C SER A 133 -9.86 14.95 -12.73
N ASP A 134 -11.13 15.11 -13.09
CA ASP A 134 -12.15 15.54 -12.13
C ASP A 134 -12.03 14.68 -10.86
N ARG A 135 -12.42 15.21 -9.69
CA ARG A 135 -12.55 14.40 -8.45
C ARG A 135 -13.31 13.08 -8.69
N SER A 136 -14.14 13.02 -9.73
CA SER A 136 -14.85 11.84 -10.20
C SER A 136 -13.94 10.70 -10.70
N CYS A 137 -12.82 10.97 -11.38
CA CYS A 137 -11.89 9.92 -11.82
C CYS A 137 -11.28 9.20 -10.62
N TYR A 138 -10.86 9.94 -9.59
CA TYR A 138 -10.33 9.32 -8.39
C TYR A 138 -11.42 8.59 -7.60
N ASN A 139 -12.48 9.31 -7.21
CA ASN A 139 -13.49 8.80 -6.28
C ASN A 139 -14.39 7.71 -6.89
N LYS A 140 -14.67 7.75 -8.20
CA LYS A 140 -15.58 6.82 -8.88
C LYS A 140 -14.89 5.93 -9.93
N GLY A 141 -13.62 6.20 -10.21
CA GLY A 141 -12.86 5.48 -11.23
C GLY A 141 -11.77 4.64 -10.60
N ILE A 142 -10.69 5.29 -10.15
CA ILE A 142 -9.51 4.60 -9.62
C ILE A 142 -9.85 3.82 -8.35
N SER A 143 -10.51 4.44 -7.35
CA SER A 143 -10.84 3.73 -6.11
C SER A 143 -11.76 2.52 -6.37
N ASP A 144 -12.78 2.69 -7.22
CA ASP A 144 -13.72 1.62 -7.56
C ASP A 144 -13.07 0.52 -8.41
N LEU A 145 -12.19 0.89 -9.34
CA LEU A 145 -11.45 -0.05 -10.16
C LEU A 145 -10.45 -0.86 -9.34
N VAL A 146 -9.72 -0.18 -8.46
CA VAL A 146 -8.79 -0.81 -7.54
C VAL A 146 -9.53 -1.78 -6.64
N ASN A 147 -10.63 -1.36 -6.01
CA ASN A 147 -11.46 -2.25 -5.22
C ASN A 147 -12.01 -3.39 -6.09
N LYS A 148 -12.60 -3.13 -7.26
CA LYS A 148 -13.16 -4.18 -8.13
C LYS A 148 -12.13 -5.22 -8.57
N CYS A 149 -10.94 -4.78 -8.96
CA CYS A 149 -9.91 -5.68 -9.49
C CYS A 149 -9.09 -6.35 -8.39
N PHE A 150 -8.87 -5.70 -7.25
CA PHE A 150 -8.19 -6.30 -6.10
C PHE A 150 -9.12 -7.04 -5.13
N LEU A 151 -10.42 -6.74 -5.05
CA LEU A 151 -11.38 -7.55 -4.27
C LEU A 151 -11.60 -8.93 -4.90
N ASN A 152 -11.44 -9.04 -6.23
CA ASN A 152 -11.42 -10.33 -6.92
C ASN A 152 -10.10 -11.08 -6.72
N TYR A 153 -9.02 -10.39 -6.34
CA TYR A 153 -7.85 -10.99 -5.68
C TYR A 153 -8.23 -11.33 -4.24
N ASN A 154 -9.24 -12.17 -4.09
CA ASN A 154 -9.71 -12.67 -2.80
C ASN A 154 -8.72 -13.74 -2.34
N ASN A 155 -7.46 -13.34 -2.13
CA ASN A 155 -6.45 -14.23 -1.64
C ASN A 155 -6.82 -14.54 -0.19
N PRO A 156 -7.20 -15.79 0.13
CA PRO A 156 -7.54 -16.15 1.51
C PRO A 156 -6.31 -16.08 2.41
N LEU A 157 -5.12 -15.93 1.82
CA LEU A 157 -3.86 -15.87 2.53
C LEU A 157 -3.50 -14.42 2.87
N PRO A 158 -3.00 -14.21 4.09
CA PRO A 158 -2.57 -12.89 4.53
C PRO A 158 -1.33 -12.43 3.77
N LEU A 159 -1.20 -11.12 3.51
CA LEU A 159 -0.13 -10.54 2.69
C LEU A 159 1.31 -10.86 3.17
N TYR A 160 1.51 -11.26 4.43
CA TYR A 160 2.82 -11.67 4.92
C TYR A 160 3.21 -13.10 4.48
N ASP A 161 2.26 -13.94 4.04
CA ASP A 161 2.51 -15.32 3.61
C ASP A 161 2.96 -15.38 2.15
N ILE A 162 4.16 -14.86 1.87
CA ILE A 162 4.68 -14.73 0.50
C ILE A 162 4.73 -16.06 -0.24
N GLU A 163 5.09 -17.16 0.45
CA GLU A 163 5.17 -18.48 -0.16
C GLU A 163 3.78 -19.03 -0.54
N GLY A 164 2.78 -18.80 0.30
CA GLY A 164 1.41 -19.14 -0.04
C GLY A 164 0.85 -18.29 -1.18
N ILE A 165 1.16 -16.99 -1.19
CA ILE A 165 0.76 -16.05 -2.24
C ILE A 165 1.45 -16.39 -3.58
N SER A 166 2.72 -16.79 -3.57
CA SER A 166 3.46 -17.14 -4.80
C SER A 166 2.86 -18.33 -5.55
N LYS A 167 2.12 -19.20 -4.86
CA LYS A 167 1.38 -20.31 -5.48
C LYS A 167 0.13 -19.84 -6.26
N GLN A 168 -0.25 -18.57 -6.10
CA GLN A 168 -1.43 -17.96 -6.73
C GLN A 168 -1.05 -16.86 -7.74
N CYS A 169 0.15 -16.93 -8.33
CA CYS A 169 0.63 -15.90 -9.26
C CYS A 169 -0.25 -15.71 -10.52
N SER A 170 -0.98 -16.75 -10.96
CA SER A 170 -1.98 -16.60 -12.03
C SER A 170 -3.09 -15.62 -11.67
N GLN A 171 -3.47 -15.49 -10.40
CA GLN A 171 -4.47 -14.51 -9.98
C GLN A 171 -3.96 -13.07 -10.14
N LEU A 172 -2.65 -12.82 -10.11
CA LEU A 172 -2.11 -11.49 -10.42
C LEU A 172 -2.24 -11.15 -11.91
N GLU A 173 -2.30 -12.15 -12.80
CA GLU A 173 -2.63 -11.96 -14.22
C GLU A 173 -4.11 -11.63 -14.42
N ASP A 174 -5.00 -12.25 -13.63
CA ASP A 174 -6.43 -11.92 -13.62
C ASP A 174 -6.67 -10.48 -13.15
N VAL A 175 -5.95 -10.02 -12.12
CA VAL A 175 -5.99 -8.63 -11.66
C VAL A 175 -5.54 -7.70 -12.78
N GLU A 176 -4.42 -7.99 -13.43
CA GLU A 176 -3.91 -7.20 -14.55
C GLU A 176 -4.94 -7.09 -15.69
N SER A 177 -5.51 -8.22 -16.09
CA SER A 177 -6.56 -8.30 -17.11
C SER A 177 -7.82 -7.54 -16.68
N CYS A 178 -8.17 -7.54 -15.39
CA CYS A 178 -9.29 -6.77 -14.88
C CYS A 178 -9.10 -5.26 -15.07
N PHE A 179 -7.89 -4.74 -14.82
CA PHE A 179 -7.59 -3.32 -15.01
C PHE A 179 -7.71 -2.89 -16.47
N GLU A 180 -7.27 -3.73 -17.41
CA GLU A 180 -7.40 -3.46 -18.84
C GLU A 180 -8.86 -3.40 -19.29
N ASN A 181 -9.70 -4.29 -18.77
CA ASN A 181 -11.09 -4.44 -19.20
C ASN A 181 -12.07 -3.46 -18.53
N ASN A 182 -11.64 -2.75 -17.48
CA ASN A 182 -12.51 -1.91 -16.66
C ASN A 182 -11.98 -0.48 -16.50
N GLU A 183 -11.19 -0.02 -17.46
CA GLU A 183 -10.61 1.32 -17.40
C GLU A 183 -11.68 2.41 -17.22
N PRO A 184 -11.52 3.36 -16.28
CA PRO A 184 -12.58 4.30 -15.98
C PRO A 184 -12.67 5.35 -17.09
N LEU A 185 -13.85 5.49 -17.69
CA LEU A 185 -14.12 6.43 -18.79
C LEU A 185 -13.82 7.90 -18.45
N ASN A 186 -13.78 8.24 -17.16
CA ASN A 186 -13.56 9.60 -16.66
C ASN A 186 -12.09 9.91 -16.35
N CYS A 187 -11.18 8.95 -16.57
CA CYS A 187 -9.75 9.11 -16.33
C CYS A 187 -8.97 9.33 -17.63
N TYR A 188 -7.73 9.81 -17.53
CA TYR A 188 -6.85 9.97 -18.69
C TYR A 188 -6.59 8.60 -19.30
N GLN A 189 -6.93 8.42 -20.58
CA GLN A 189 -6.83 7.14 -21.27
C GLN A 189 -5.44 6.51 -21.13
N ASN A 190 -5.44 5.22 -20.78
CA ASN A 190 -4.31 4.34 -20.52
C ASN A 190 -3.47 4.66 -19.28
N VAL A 191 -3.72 5.76 -18.54
CA VAL A 191 -2.88 6.10 -17.39
C VAL A 191 -3.10 5.12 -16.24
N SER A 192 -4.35 4.87 -15.84
CA SER A 192 -4.67 3.90 -14.78
C SER A 192 -4.18 2.50 -15.12
N THR A 193 -4.34 2.08 -16.37
CA THR A 193 -3.88 0.78 -16.86
C THR A 193 -2.34 0.70 -16.81
N LYS A 194 -1.63 1.72 -17.28
CA LYS A 194 -0.16 1.78 -17.25
C LYS A 194 0.40 1.74 -15.83
N VAL A 195 -0.18 2.53 -14.91
CA VAL A 195 0.22 2.55 -13.50
C VAL A 195 0.02 1.17 -12.88
N SER A 196 -1.16 0.58 -13.09
CA SER A 196 -1.54 -0.70 -12.49
C SER A 196 -0.67 -1.83 -13.02
N LYS A 197 -0.43 -1.90 -14.34
CA LYS A 197 0.51 -2.85 -14.94
C LYS A 197 1.90 -2.75 -14.34
N LYS A 198 2.40 -1.53 -14.14
CA LYS A 198 3.74 -1.34 -13.54
C LYS A 198 3.78 -1.84 -12.10
N ILE A 199 2.77 -1.52 -11.29
CA ILE A 199 2.69 -1.98 -9.89
C ILE A 199 2.54 -3.50 -9.83
N ILE A 200 1.67 -4.10 -10.64
CA ILE A 200 1.50 -5.56 -10.72
C ILE A 200 2.81 -6.22 -11.18
N GLY A 201 3.50 -5.64 -12.16
CA GLY A 201 4.82 -6.09 -12.59
C GLY A 201 5.85 -6.09 -11.46
N ILE A 202 5.86 -5.04 -10.62
CA ILE A 202 6.69 -5.00 -9.40
C ILE A 202 6.30 -6.15 -8.47
N LEU A 203 5.01 -6.32 -8.14
CA LEU A 203 4.53 -7.41 -7.29
C LEU A 203 4.98 -8.79 -7.80
N LYS A 204 4.73 -9.08 -9.08
CA LYS A 204 5.15 -10.33 -9.74
C LYS A 204 6.67 -10.54 -9.62
N SER A 205 7.45 -9.49 -9.85
CA SER A 205 8.93 -9.59 -9.80
C SER A 205 9.48 -9.91 -8.41
N TYR A 206 8.69 -9.79 -7.33
CA TYR A 206 9.13 -10.12 -5.97
C TYR A 206 8.44 -11.35 -5.41
N ILE A 207 7.16 -11.53 -5.71
CA ILE A 207 6.34 -12.62 -5.17
C ILE A 207 6.44 -13.88 -6.04
N CYS A 208 6.53 -13.73 -7.37
CA CYS A 208 6.45 -14.84 -8.31
C CYS A 208 7.81 -15.31 -8.84
N LYS A 209 8.91 -14.92 -8.20
CA LYS A 209 10.28 -15.11 -8.71
C LYS A 209 10.77 -16.57 -8.83
N ASN A 210 10.01 -17.55 -8.33
CA ASN A 210 10.42 -18.96 -8.23
C ASN A 210 9.35 -19.98 -8.72
N ASN A 211 8.49 -19.60 -9.68
CA ASN A 211 7.67 -20.58 -10.41
C ASN A 211 8.15 -20.70 -11.86
#